data_AF-A0A399TBR8-F1
#
_entry.id   AF-A0A399TBR8-F1
#
_cell.length_a   1.000
_cell.length_b   1.000
_cell.length_c   1.000
_cell.angle_alpha   90.00
_cell.angle_beta   90.00
_cell.angle_gamma   90.00
#
_symmetry.space_group_name_H-M   'P 1'
#
loop_
_entity.id
_entity.type
_entity.pdbx_description
1 polymer ?
#
loop_
_entity_poly.entity_id
_entity_poly.type
_entity_poly.pdbx_seq_one_letter_code
_entity_poly.pdbx_strand_id
1 'polypeptide(L)' 'MEPFEITVDGERWHIAERMPAGATPTYDLTWLSGPGGGQRGLTVGGGPLTREQLIREAAAYAASEG' A
#
# COMPACT_ATOMS: atom_id res chain seq x y z
N MET A 1 11.88 -2.64 -5.67
CA MET A 1 10.65 -2.48 -6.45
C MET A 1 10.45 -0.98 -6.65
N GLU A 2 10.27 -0.56 -7.90
CA GLU A 2 9.96 0.84 -8.20
C GLU A 2 8.58 1.21 -7.65
N PRO A 3 8.37 2.45 -7.18
CA PRO A 3 7.04 2.91 -6.76
C PRO A 3 6.03 2.79 -7.90
N PHE A 4 4.80 2.40 -7.57
CA PHE A 4 3.74 2.24 -8.55
C PHE A 4 2.38 2.61 -7.97
N GLU A 5 1.47 3.00 -8.86
CA GLU A 5 0.08 3.27 -8.51
C GLU A 5 -0.83 2.11 -8.93
N ILE A 6 -1.90 1.91 -8.17
CA ILE A 6 -2.97 0.96 -8.46
C ILE A 6 -4.32 1.61 -8.16
N THR A 7 -5.37 1.05 -8.77
CA THR A 7 -6.76 1.34 -8.42
C THR A 7 -7.41 0.07 -7.91
N VAL A 8 -8.02 0.12 -6.72
CA VAL A 8 -8.74 -0.98 -6.08
C VAL A 8 -10.14 -0.49 -5.76
N ASP A 9 -11.19 -1.10 -6.30
CA ASP A 9 -12.58 -0.69 -6.05
C ASP A 9 -12.87 0.81 -6.30
N GLY A 10 -12.18 1.41 -7.27
CA GLY A 10 -12.28 2.84 -7.60
C GLY A 10 -11.38 3.75 -6.74
N GLU A 11 -10.73 3.18 -5.74
CA GLU A 11 -9.80 3.84 -4.82
C GLU A 11 -8.36 3.80 -5.36
N ARG A 12 -7.70 4.96 -5.44
CA ARG A 12 -6.31 5.07 -5.92
C ARG A 12 -5.33 4.92 -4.78
N TRP A 13 -4.28 4.15 -5.05
CA TRP A 13 -3.20 3.87 -4.11
C TRP A 13 -1.85 4.10 -4.76
N HIS A 14 -0.91 4.65 -4.00
CA HIS A 14 0.50 4.74 -4.34
C HIS A 14 1.32 3.85 -3.41
N ILE A 15 2.11 2.94 -3.97
CA ILE A 15 2.87 1.95 -3.22
C ILE A 15 4.36 2.17 -3.49
N ALA A 16 5.13 2.33 -2.41
CA ALA A 16 6.58 2.49 -2.48
C ALA A 16 7.26 1.46 -1.58
N GLU A 17 8.24 0.73 -2.13
CA GLU A 17 9.10 -0.11 -1.31
C GLU A 17 10.13 0.75 -0.58
N ARG A 18 10.30 0.47 0.71
CA ARG A 18 11.34 1.00 1.58
C ARG A 18 12.25 -0.15 2.00
N MET A 19 13.50 -0.09 1.58
CA MET A 19 14.54 -1.03 2.03
C MET A 19 15.49 -0.32 3.01
N PRO A 20 15.35 -0.52 4.32
CA PRO A 20 16.38 -0.13 5.26
C PRO A 20 17.61 -1.04 5.09
N ALA A 21 18.81 -0.47 5.17
CA ALA A 21 20.05 -1.24 5.01
C ALA A 21 20.12 -2.41 6.00
N GLY A 22 20.20 -3.64 5.48
CA GLY A 22 20.30 -4.86 6.28
C GLY A 22 19.00 -5.31 6.96
N ALA A 23 17.86 -4.69 6.64
CA ALA A 23 16.56 -5.07 7.18
C ALA A 23 15.68 -5.78 6.15
N THR A 24 14.58 -6.38 6.63
CA THR A 24 13.50 -6.84 5.76
C THR A 24 12.85 -5.65 5.04
N PRO A 25 12.47 -5.80 3.76
CA PRO A 25 11.77 -4.75 3.05
C PRO A 25 10.44 -4.44 3.73
N THR A 26 10.10 -3.16 3.74
CA THR A 26 8.79 -2.64 4.11
C THR A 26 8.19 -1.90 2.91
N TYR A 27 6.88 -1.73 2.92
CA TYR A 27 6.13 -1.13 1.82
C TYR A 27 5.19 -0.08 2.38
N ASP A 28 5.32 1.16 1.91
CA ASP A 28 4.42 2.25 2.25
C ASP A 28 3.31 2.29 1.21
N LEU A 29 2.08 2.04 1.65
CA LEU A 29 0.85 2.09 0.85
C LEU A 29 0.13 3.38 1.22
N THR A 30 0.03 4.31 0.28
CA THR A 30 -0.66 5.58 0.43
C THR A 30 -1.97 5.55 -0.34
N TRP A 31 -3.09 5.59 0.38
CA TRP A 31 -4.42 5.75 -0.17
C TRP A 31 -4.63 7.22 -0.59
N LEU A 32 -4.68 7.46 -1.90
CA LEU A 32 -4.74 8.81 -2.50
C LEU A 32 -6.16 9.39 -2.60
N SER A 33 -7.19 8.54 -2.61
CA SER A 33 -8.59 8.93 -2.76
C SER A 33 -9.47 8.52 -1.59
N GLY A 34 -8.88 8.30 -0.41
CA GLY A 34 -9.58 7.68 0.71
C GLY A 34 -10.84 8.41 1.19
N PRO A 35 -11.64 7.74 2.02
CA PRO A 35 -12.94 8.22 2.46
C PRO A 35 -12.87 9.66 3.00
N GLY A 36 -13.79 10.51 2.55
CA GLY A 36 -13.81 11.94 2.89
C GLY A 36 -12.83 12.81 2.09
N GLY A 37 -12.20 12.26 1.05
CA GLY A 37 -11.24 12.97 0.18
C GLY A 37 -9.86 13.18 0.82
N GLY A 38 -9.56 12.42 1.88
CA GLY A 38 -8.28 12.50 2.60
C GLY A 38 -7.28 11.45 2.14
N GLN A 39 -5.99 11.73 2.32
CA GLN A 39 -4.94 10.72 2.17
C GLN A 39 -4.77 9.92 3.46
N ARG A 40 -4.59 8.60 3.32
CA ARG A 40 -4.27 7.70 4.43
C ARG A 40 -3.10 6.81 4.07
N GLY A 41 -2.33 6.38 5.07
CA GLY A 41 -1.12 5.59 4.86
C GLY A 41 -1.09 4.36 5.76
N LEU A 42 -0.62 3.24 5.19
CA LEU A 42 -0.30 2.01 5.91
C LEU A 42 1.11 1.58 5.52
N THR A 43 1.91 1.18 6.51
CA THR A 43 3.19 0.51 6.26
C THR A 43 3.03 -0.98 6.49
N VAL A 44 3.33 -1.78 5.46
CA VAL A 44 3.32 -3.25 5.51
C VAL A 44 4.75 -3.77 5.57
N GLY A 45 5.03 -4.69 6.48
CA GLY A 45 6.30 -5.39 6.58
C GLY A 45 6.10 -6.89 6.70
N GLY A 46 7.18 -7.65 6.84
CA GLY A 46 7.11 -9.11 7.02
C GLY A 46 7.93 -9.92 6.01
N GLY A 47 8.70 -9.26 5.16
CA GLY A 47 9.54 -9.89 4.15
C GLY A 47 9.21 -9.38 2.74
N PRO A 48 9.87 -9.92 1.70
CA PRO A 48 9.62 -9.52 0.33
C PRO A 48 8.17 -9.81 -0.06
N LEU A 49 7.41 -8.77 -0.39
CA LEU A 49 6.04 -8.89 -0.88
C LEU A 49 6.00 -8.68 -2.38
N THR A 50 5.19 -9.51 -3.04
CA THR A 50 4.85 -9.35 -4.45
C THR A 50 3.85 -8.22 -4.64
N ARG A 51 3.77 -7.70 -5.87
CA ARG A 51 2.78 -6.69 -6.25
C ARG A 51 1.35 -7.13 -5.92
N GLU A 52 1.01 -8.40 -6.17
CA GLU A 52 -0.31 -8.97 -5.89
C GLU A 52 -0.61 -9.10 -4.40
N GLN A 53 0.40 -9.32 -3.56
CA GLN A 53 0.23 -9.26 -2.11
C GLN A 53 -0.05 -7.82 -1.66
N LEU A 54 0.70 -6.84 -2.18
CA LEU A 54 0.51 -5.43 -1.83
C LEU A 54 -0.87 -4.91 -2.27
N ILE A 55 -1.37 -5.34 -3.43
CA ILE A 55 -2.74 -5.04 -3.88
C ILE A 55 -3.78 -5.61 -2.89
N ARG A 56 -3.58 -6.84 -2.40
CA ARG A 56 -4.48 -7.46 -1.42
C ARG A 56 -4.48 -6.73 -0.09
N GLU A 57 -3.33 -6.28 0.38
CA GLU A 57 -3.23 -5.48 1.61
C GLU A 57 -3.95 -4.13 1.46
N ALA A 58 -3.78 -3.44 0.32
CA ALA A 58 -4.50 -2.21 0.02
C ALA A 58 -6.03 -2.41 0.02
N ALA A 59 -6.50 -3.48 -0.63
CA ALA A 59 -7.91 -3.84 -0.67
C ALA A 59 -8.48 -4.15 0.71
N ALA A 60 -7.75 -4.95 1.50
CA ALA A 60 -8.17 -5.33 2.85
C ALA A 60 -8.27 -4.10 3.77
N TYR A 61 -7.31 -3.18 3.68
CA TYR A 61 -7.35 -1.93 4.44
C TYR A 61 -8.53 -1.05 4.02
N ALA A 62 -8.76 -0.87 2.71
CA ALA A 62 -9.90 -0.10 2.22
C ALA A 62 -11.24 -0.66 2.72
N ALA A 63 -11.40 -1.99 2.66
CA ALA A 63 -12.60 -2.68 3.13
C ALA A 63 -12.80 -2.61 4.66
N SER A 64 -11.73 -2.38 5.45
CA SER A 64 -11.85 -2.19 6.90
C SER A 64 -12.29 -0.79 7.32
N GLU A 65 -12.16 0.20 6.43
CA GLU A 65 -12.42 1.62 6.71
C GLU A 65 -13.73 2.15 6.08
N GLY A 66 -14.36 1.37 5.18
CA GLY A 66 -15.65 1.68 4.54
C GLY A 66 -16.83 1.01 5.21
#